data_AF-A0A3R7UUK2-F1
#
_entry.id   AF-A0A3R7UUK2-F1
#
_cell.length_a   1.000
_cell.length_b   1.000
_cell.length_c   1.000
_cell.angle_alpha   90.00
_cell.angle_beta   90.00
_cell.angle_gamma   90.00
#
_symmetry.space_group_name_H-M   'P 1'
#
loop_
_entity.id
_entity.type
_entity.pdbx_description
1 polymer ?
#
loop_
_entity_poly.entity_id
_entity_poly.type
_entity_poly.pdbx_seq_one_letter_code
_entity_poly.pdbx_strand_id
1 'polypeptide(L)' 'MKRWRHLAVAFGILPALALYVGAMVWLSTFIIEIHFLLDLLFFIVAGLAWIPAAGSVVKWLAAHEAS' A
#
# COMPACT_ATOMS: atom_id res chain seq x y z
N MET A 1 12.13 14.81 19.58
CA MET A 1 10.76 14.28 19.34
C MET A 1 10.68 13.40 18.08
N LYS A 2 11.70 12.59 17.75
CA LYS A 2 11.74 11.75 16.52
C LYS A 2 10.90 10.46 16.62
N ARG A 3 10.90 9.78 17.77
CA ARG A 3 10.23 8.47 17.97
C ARG A 3 8.69 8.51 17.80
N TRP A 4 8.03 9.60 18.17
CA TRP A 4 6.57 9.73 18.07
C TRP A 4 6.07 9.90 16.62
N ARG A 5 6.92 10.39 15.71
CA ARG A 5 6.57 10.58 14.28
C ARG A 5 6.58 9.27 13.50
N HIS A 6 7.55 8.38 13.73
CA HIS A 6 7.53 7.05 13.12
C HIS A 6 6.31 6.24 13.60
N LEU A 7 5.92 6.44 14.86
CA LEU A 7 4.69 5.86 15.43
C LEU A 7 3.44 6.43 14.77
N ALA A 8 3.34 7.74 14.58
CA ALA A 8 2.21 8.37 13.88
C ALA A 8 2.12 7.94 12.41
N VAL A 9 3.25 7.84 11.72
CA VAL A 9 3.31 7.36 10.34
C VAL A 9 2.98 5.87 10.26
N ALA A 10 3.47 5.04 11.18
CA ALA A 10 3.10 3.63 11.27
C ALA A 10 1.59 3.48 11.51
N PHE A 11 1.02 4.29 12.41
CA PHE A 11 -0.43 4.32 12.67
C PHE A 11 -1.26 4.83 11.48
N GLY A 12 -0.68 5.55 10.52
CA GLY A 12 -1.36 5.96 9.28
C GLY A 12 -1.19 4.96 8.15
N ILE A 13 0.04 4.51 7.90
CA ILE A 13 0.38 3.56 6.82
C ILE A 13 -0.29 2.22 7.07
N LEU A 14 -0.23 1.71 8.30
CA LEU A 14 -0.72 0.36 8.60
C LEU A 14 -2.22 0.20 8.31
N PRO A 15 -3.13 1.08 8.79
CA PRO A 15 -4.53 1.01 8.41
C PRO A 15 -4.77 1.38 6.94
N ALA A 16 -4.02 2.31 6.35
CA ALA A 16 -4.15 2.61 4.92
C ALA A 16 -3.80 1.39 4.05
N LEU A 17 -2.73 0.67 4.40
CA LEU A 17 -2.33 -0.56 3.73
C LEU A 17 -3.35 -1.67 3.97
N ALA A 18 -3.88 -1.80 5.19
CA ALA A 18 -4.92 -2.77 5.49
C ALA A 18 -6.20 -2.51 4.69
N LEU A 19 -6.62 -1.24 4.55
CA LEU A 19 -7.74 -0.84 3.71
C LEU A 19 -7.47 -1.13 2.23
N TYR A 20 -6.25 -0.84 1.75
CA TYR A 20 -5.86 -1.13 0.38
C TYR A 20 -5.90 -2.63 0.08
N VAL A 21 -5.28 -3.45 0.93
CA VAL A 21 -5.26 -4.91 0.79
C VAL A 21 -6.69 -5.45 0.87
N GLY A 22 -7.50 -4.99 1.83
CA GLY A 22 -8.91 -5.38 1.95
C GLY A 22 -9.71 -5.05 0.69
N ALA A 23 -9.51 -3.85 0.12
CA ALA A 23 -10.14 -3.44 -1.12
C ALA A 23 -9.69 -4.30 -2.32
N MET A 24 -8.40 -4.60 -2.43
CA MET A 24 -7.87 -5.47 -3.51
C MET A 24 -8.36 -6.91 -3.37
N VAL A 25 -8.43 -7.45 -2.15
CA VAL A 25 -9.00 -8.78 -1.89
C VAL A 25 -10.48 -8.80 -2.25
N TRP A 26 -11.25 -7.79 -1.84
CA TRP A 26 -12.66 -7.69 -2.24
C TRP A 26 -12.81 -7.59 -3.77
N LEU A 27 -11.99 -6.77 -4.44
CA LEU A 27 -12.01 -6.64 -5.90
C LEU A 27 -11.66 -7.95 -6.60
N SER A 28 -10.75 -8.72 -6.00
CA SER A 28 -10.33 -10.01 -6.53
C SER A 28 -11.47 -11.03 -6.59
N THR A 29 -12.49 -10.91 -5.73
CA THR A 29 -13.66 -11.81 -5.78
C THR A 29 -14.47 -11.70 -7.08
N PHE A 30 -14.31 -10.61 -7.83
CA PHE A 30 -14.96 -10.41 -9.13
C PHE A 30 -14.10 -10.88 -10.31
N ILE A 31 -12.84 -11.23 -10.08
CA ILE A 31 -11.85 -11.48 -11.14
C ILE A 31 -11.30 -12.91 -11.06
N ILE A 32 -11.03 -13.41 -9.84
CA ILE A 32 -10.52 -14.76 -9.60
C ILE A 32 -11.53 -15.79 -10.14
N GLU A 33 -11.01 -16.91 -10.64
CA GLU A 33 -11.73 -18.02 -11.27
C GLU A 33 -12.21 -17.78 -12.72
N ILE A 34 -12.03 -16.57 -13.27
CA ILE A 34 -12.34 -16.30 -14.69
C ILE A 34 -11.25 -16.85 -15.60
N HIS A 35 -9.98 -16.50 -15.35
CA HIS A 35 -8.85 -16.95 -16.15
C HIS A 35 -7.53 -16.70 -15.42
N PHE A 36 -6.64 -17.70 -15.38
CA PHE A 36 -5.35 -17.60 -14.67
C PHE A 36 -4.54 -16.35 -15.04
N LEU A 37 -4.57 -15.94 -16.32
CA LEU A 37 -3.79 -14.79 -16.80
C LEU A 37 -4.35 -13.46 -16.26
N LEU A 38 -5.67 -13.37 -16.09
CA LEU A 38 -6.31 -12.21 -15.47
C LEU A 38 -5.95 -12.13 -13.99
N ASP A 39 -5.95 -13.26 -13.29
CA ASP A 39 -5.55 -13.34 -11.88
C ASP A 39 -4.09 -12.89 -11.73
N LEU A 40 -3.20 -13.39 -12.59
CA LEU A 40 -1.79 -13.01 -12.59
C LEU A 40 -1.61 -11.50 -12.84
N LEU A 41 -2.26 -10.96 -13.87
CA LEU A 41 -2.19 -9.53 -14.18
C LEU A 41 -2.75 -8.68 -13.04
N PHE A 42 -3.88 -9.09 -12.48
CA PHE A 42 -4.51 -8.42 -11.36
C PHE A 42 -3.57 -8.33 -10.16
N PHE A 43 -2.99 -9.45 -9.74
CA PHE A 43 -2.09 -9.46 -8.58
C PHE A 43 -0.76 -8.76 -8.84
N ILE A 44 -0.22 -8.79 -10.07
CA ILE A 44 0.97 -7.99 -10.42
C ILE A 44 0.65 -6.50 -10.32
N VAL A 45 -0.45 -6.05 -10.93
CA VAL A 45 -0.83 -4.63 -10.93
C VAL A 45 -1.17 -4.16 -9.51
N ALA A 46 -1.96 -4.93 -8.76
CA ALA A 46 -2.28 -4.64 -7.36
C ALA A 46 -1.02 -4.65 -6.48
N GLY A 47 -0.07 -5.56 -6.74
CA GLY A 47 1.21 -5.62 -6.04
C GLY A 47 2.16 -4.45 -6.36
N LEU A 48 2.02 -3.82 -7.52
CA LEU A 48 2.86 -2.68 -7.91
C LEU A 48 2.19 -1.32 -7.64
N ALA A 49 0.87 -1.25 -7.66
CA ALA A 49 0.11 -0.01 -7.53
C ALA A 49 0.28 0.69 -6.17
N TRP A 50 0.67 -0.04 -5.11
CA TRP A 50 0.94 0.57 -3.80
C TRP A 50 2.35 1.18 -3.69
N ILE A 51 3.28 0.87 -4.59
CA ILE A 51 4.67 1.33 -4.54
C ILE A 51 4.78 2.86 -4.61
N PRO A 52 4.08 3.58 -5.52
CA PRO A 52 4.12 5.04 -5.54
C PRO A 52 3.61 5.67 -4.24
N ALA A 53 2.57 5.07 -3.64
CA ALA A 53 2.03 5.52 -2.37
C ALA A 53 3.02 5.30 -1.22
N ALA A 54 3.73 4.17 -1.18
CA ALA A 54 4.81 3.96 -0.22
C ALA A 54 5.96 4.95 -0.43
N GLY A 55 6.36 5.19 -1.68
CA GLY A 55 7.43 6.12 -2.04
C GLY A 55 7.15 7.56 -1.60
N SER A 56 5.91 8.03 -1.71
CA SER A 56 5.53 9.38 -1.26
C SER A 56 5.67 9.53 0.26
N VAL A 57 5.29 8.52 1.03
CA VAL A 57 5.42 8.54 2.50
C VAL A 57 6.87 8.48 2.94
N VAL A 58 7.70 7.65 2.29
CA VAL A 58 9.15 7.58 2.55
C VAL A 58 9.82 8.91 2.22
N LYS A 59 9.48 9.53 1.09
CA LYS A 59 10.01 10.85 0.70
C LYS A 59 9.60 11.94 1.69
N TRP A 60 8.35 11.91 2.17
CA TRP A 60 7.88 12.83 3.21
C TRP A 60 8.65 12.65 4.52
N LEU A 61 8.86 11.41 4.95
CA LEU A 61 9.68 11.07 6.12
C LEU A 61 11.10 11.64 5.98
N ALA A 62 11.76 11.39 4.84
CA ALA A 62 13.12 11.86 4.58
C ALA A 62 13.22 13.40 4.59
N ALA A 63 12.25 14.11 3.98
CA ALA A 63 12.23 15.57 3.94
C ALA A 63 12.04 16.20 5.34
N HIS A 64 11.29 15.55 6.23
CA HIS A 64 11.02 16.06 7.58
C HIS A 64 12.03 15.57 8.63
N GLU A 65 12.96 14.67 8.29
CA GLU A 65 14.05 14.22 9.18
C GLU A 65 15.39 14.93 8.95
N ALA A 66 15.53 15.65 7.83
CA ALA A 66 16.72 16.41 7.46
C ALA A 66 16.75 17.85 8.03
N SER A 67 15.84 18.18 8.96
CA SER A 67 15.77 19.48 9.66
C SER A 67 16.14 19.33 11.13
#